data_AF-A0A0F9IQ27-F1
#
_entry.id   AF-A0A0F9IQ27-F1
#
_cell.length_a   1.000
_cell.length_b   1.000
_cell.length_c   1.000
_cell.angle_alpha   90.00
_cell.angle_beta   90.00
_cell.angle_gamma   90.00
#
_symmetry.space_group_name_H-M   'P 1'
#
loop_
_entity.id
_entity.type
_entity.pdbx_description
1 polymer ?
#
loop_
_entity_poly.entity_id
_entity_poly.type
_entity_poly.pdbx_seq_one_letter_code
_entity_poly.pdbx_strand_id
1 'polypeptide(L)'
;MINAVNQVFSKLGPEYETPRPVQASVLSQLMEDRPRLAMLEMPVGCGKSALGIAYGELIGSKQTTVLTATISLQEQYERDFDDMVVFKGRGNYGCENGLSAAEGVCMSRPGYRCDSDYYVMRREVEQARRVAANYAVYLNHLFYSRLDRKPDLLVCDEGHRLLDILTQFETVKLDAGLCRKLKAYHVEGWDSLEAAKAWAREKKDNVQGAMQDAIINGDKKAKAWAQLYRQITGIQDAGEDYITLKTGEVLEAAPLWPRKAAKRLFGSARSVLIQSATLYGGHTLADLLGLSEPLCAESGSSFSNSHTNYQFYTVPSPFDSARWPTYFRPVVSLNKGSTDEEWGRMAEVVHDYVHRYSSVKGVIHVAARNQVARVCARIIRCSNCRTRCLLPSKQPRGDRSELLA
;
A
#
# COMPACT_ATOMS: atom_id res chain seq x y z
N MET A 1 -11.21 -1.09 33.07
CA MET A 1 -10.76 -0.90 31.67
C MET A 1 -9.80 0.28 31.54
N ILE A 2 -10.17 1.49 31.98
CA ILE A 2 -9.30 2.70 31.94
C ILE A 2 -7.90 2.46 32.55
N ASN A 3 -7.82 1.80 33.71
CA ASN A 3 -6.53 1.48 34.34
C ASN A 3 -5.62 0.59 33.47
N ALA A 4 -6.21 -0.36 32.73
CA ALA A 4 -5.45 -1.23 31.82
C ALA A 4 -4.97 -0.46 30.59
N VAL A 5 -5.79 0.45 30.05
CA VAL A 5 -5.38 1.34 28.94
C VAL A 5 -4.20 2.22 29.37
N ASN A 6 -4.30 2.88 30.53
CA ASN A 6 -3.21 3.72 31.04
C ASN A 6 -1.91 2.92 31.24
N GLN A 7 -2.00 1.71 31.80
CA GLN A 7 -0.84 0.83 32.01
C GLN A 7 -0.18 0.37 30.70
N VAL A 8 -0.96 0.21 29.63
CA VAL A 8 -0.42 -0.12 28.30
C VAL A 8 0.30 1.08 27.72
N PHE A 9 -0.33 2.26 27.72
CA PHE A 9 0.24 3.49 27.17
C PHE A 9 1.55 3.88 27.86
N SER A 10 1.64 3.71 29.18
CA SER A 10 2.88 3.98 29.93
C SER A 10 4.08 3.12 29.51
N LYS A 11 3.88 2.11 28.66
CA LYS A 11 4.91 1.19 28.16
C LYS A 11 5.14 1.29 26.64
N LEU A 12 4.44 2.18 25.93
CA LEU A 12 4.56 2.30 24.48
C LEU A 12 5.75 3.14 24.03
N GLY A 13 6.27 4.00 24.91
CA GLY A 13 7.38 4.91 24.64
C GLY A 13 7.12 6.31 25.21
N PRO A 14 8.15 7.17 25.25
CA PRO A 14 8.08 8.49 25.89
C PRO A 14 7.07 9.43 25.24
N GLU A 15 6.76 9.26 23.96
CA GLU A 15 5.78 10.09 23.24
C GLU A 15 4.32 9.69 23.54
N TYR A 16 4.09 8.52 24.14
CA TYR A 16 2.77 7.90 24.26
C TYR A 16 2.43 7.46 25.68
N GLU A 17 3.09 8.01 26.71
CA GLU A 17 2.90 7.56 28.10
C GLU A 17 1.46 7.66 28.62
N THR A 18 0.71 8.65 28.13
CA THR A 18 -0.68 8.89 28.53
C THR A 18 -1.63 8.81 27.34
N PRO A 19 -2.70 8.02 27.40
CA PRO A 19 -3.69 7.98 26.33
C PRO A 19 -4.46 9.27 26.27
N ARG A 20 -4.72 9.75 25.06
CA ARG A 20 -5.70 10.82 24.83
C ARG A 20 -7.09 10.29 25.17
N PRO A 21 -8.02 11.14 25.67
CA PRO A 21 -9.38 10.71 26.03
C PRO A 21 -10.08 9.95 24.90
N VAL A 22 -9.86 10.40 23.67
CA VAL A 22 -10.40 9.76 22.46
C VAL A 22 -9.84 8.36 22.22
N GLN A 23 -8.55 8.14 22.46
CA GLN A 23 -7.94 6.82 22.34
C GLN A 23 -8.48 5.87 23.40
N ALA A 24 -8.61 6.35 24.65
CA ALA A 24 -9.15 5.56 25.75
C ALA A 24 -10.61 5.14 25.51
N SER A 25 -11.43 6.05 24.99
CA SER A 25 -12.82 5.78 24.65
C SER A 25 -12.95 4.73 23.54
N VAL A 26 -12.22 4.89 22.44
CA VAL A 26 -12.25 3.95 21.31
C VAL A 26 -11.71 2.57 21.70
N LEU A 27 -10.59 2.52 22.43
CA LEU A 27 -10.05 1.23 22.91
C LEU A 27 -11.01 0.52 23.85
N SER A 28 -11.76 1.28 24.66
CA SER A 28 -12.76 0.67 25.53
C SER A 28 -13.87 0.01 24.72
N GLN A 29 -14.38 0.69 23.69
CA GLN A 29 -15.36 0.14 22.77
C GLN A 29 -14.83 -1.09 22.02
N LEU A 30 -13.61 -1.01 21.45
CA LEU A 30 -12.99 -2.14 20.76
C LEU A 30 -12.83 -3.38 21.66
N MET A 31 -12.51 -3.18 22.94
CA MET A 31 -12.36 -4.27 23.92
C MET A 31 -13.67 -4.89 24.38
N GLU A 32 -14.76 -4.12 24.34
CA GLU A 32 -16.12 -4.58 24.61
C GLU A 32 -16.67 -5.37 23.41
N ASP A 33 -16.61 -4.78 22.22
CA ASP A 33 -17.17 -5.37 20.99
C ASP A 33 -16.34 -6.56 20.48
N ARG A 34 -15.03 -6.56 20.73
CA ARG A 34 -14.05 -7.57 20.26
C ARG A 34 -14.26 -7.99 18.79
N PRO A 35 -14.35 -7.03 17.86
CA PRO A 35 -14.64 -7.36 16.48
C PRO A 35 -13.50 -8.18 15.87
N ARG A 36 -13.85 -9.13 15.00
CA ARG A 36 -12.86 -9.80 14.15
C ARG A 36 -12.23 -8.80 13.17
N LEU A 37 -13.03 -7.87 12.64
CA LEU A 37 -12.58 -6.79 11.76
C LEU A 37 -13.17 -5.47 12.24
N ALA A 38 -12.30 -4.55 12.66
CA ALA A 38 -12.66 -3.18 12.99
C ALA A 38 -12.20 -2.23 11.88
N MET A 39 -13.05 -1.27 11.54
CA MET A 39 -12.71 -0.11 10.72
C MET A 39 -12.78 1.14 11.59
N LEU A 40 -11.64 1.81 11.78
CA LEU A 40 -11.50 3.00 12.60
C LEU A 40 -11.20 4.22 11.73
N GLU A 41 -12.19 5.10 11.60
CA GLU A 41 -12.02 6.43 11.04
C GLU A 41 -11.70 7.41 12.17
N MET A 42 -10.43 7.79 12.27
CA MET A 42 -9.97 8.70 13.31
C MET A 42 -9.04 9.77 12.72
N PRO A 43 -9.29 11.08 12.94
CA PRO A 43 -8.53 12.17 12.33
C PRO A 43 -7.02 12.10 12.53
N VAL A 44 -6.28 12.77 11.65
CA VAL A 44 -4.83 12.94 11.80
C VAL A 44 -4.52 13.63 13.12
N GLY A 45 -3.37 13.31 13.71
CA GLY A 45 -2.96 13.88 14.98
C GLY A 45 -3.59 13.24 16.20
N CYS A 46 -4.65 12.41 16.12
CA CYS A 46 -5.26 11.73 17.28
C CYS A 46 -4.46 10.53 17.85
N GLY A 47 -3.32 10.16 17.23
CA GLY A 47 -2.49 9.03 17.68
C GLY A 47 -3.02 7.65 17.28
N LYS A 48 -3.44 7.49 16.02
CA LYS A 48 -3.87 6.20 15.43
C LYS A 48 -2.83 5.09 15.60
N SER A 49 -1.57 5.41 15.32
CA SER A 49 -0.45 4.45 15.41
C SER A 49 -0.34 3.85 16.81
N ALA A 50 -0.27 4.68 17.85
CA ALA A 50 -0.23 4.22 19.24
C ALA A 50 -1.50 3.45 19.65
N LEU A 51 -2.68 3.85 19.16
CA LEU A 51 -3.92 3.13 19.41
C LEU A 51 -3.86 1.70 18.87
N GLY A 52 -3.37 1.50 17.64
CA GLY A 52 -3.24 0.17 17.04
C GLY A 52 -2.29 -0.74 17.82
N ILE A 53 -1.15 -0.20 18.30
CA ILE A 53 -0.20 -0.95 19.13
C ILE A 53 -0.82 -1.27 20.51
N ALA A 54 -1.44 -0.26 21.15
CA ALA A 54 -2.10 -0.43 22.44
C ALA A 54 -3.20 -1.50 22.38
N TYR A 55 -3.97 -1.52 21.30
CA TYR A 55 -5.01 -2.54 21.10
C TYR A 55 -4.42 -3.94 21.05
N GLY A 56 -3.30 -4.12 20.34
CA GLY A 56 -2.55 -5.38 20.32
C GLY A 56 -2.15 -5.86 21.71
N GLU A 57 -1.65 -4.97 22.55
CA GLU A 57 -1.29 -5.30 23.94
C GLU A 57 -2.52 -5.64 24.79
N LEU A 58 -3.62 -4.89 24.67
CA LEU A 58 -4.85 -5.11 25.44
C LEU A 58 -5.52 -6.44 25.13
N ILE A 59 -5.44 -6.92 23.89
CA ILE A 59 -5.96 -8.25 23.50
C ILE A 59 -4.98 -9.40 23.77
N GLY A 60 -3.79 -9.11 24.33
CA GLY A 60 -2.76 -10.11 24.59
C GLY A 60 -2.17 -10.72 23.30
N SER A 61 -2.09 -9.93 22.23
CA SER A 61 -1.54 -10.34 20.95
C SER A 61 -0.11 -10.86 21.11
N LYS A 62 0.17 -12.11 20.68
CA LYS A 62 1.52 -12.66 20.69
C LYS A 62 2.35 -12.10 19.54
N GLN A 63 1.69 -11.69 18.46
CA GLN A 63 2.31 -10.98 17.35
C GLN A 63 1.32 -9.99 16.73
N THR A 64 1.70 -8.71 16.76
CA THR A 64 0.99 -7.62 16.09
C THR A 64 1.77 -7.20 14.85
N THR A 65 1.13 -7.21 13.69
CA THR A 65 1.73 -6.75 12.44
C THR A 65 1.04 -5.48 11.98
N VAL A 66 1.82 -4.42 11.74
CA VAL A 66 1.35 -3.16 11.16
C VAL A 66 1.74 -3.11 9.69
N LEU A 67 0.75 -2.91 8.83
CA LEU A 67 0.94 -2.65 7.41
C LEU A 67 0.84 -1.16 7.15
N THR A 68 1.90 -0.62 6.55
CA THR A 68 1.96 0.78 6.12
C THR A 68 2.16 0.85 4.61
N ALA A 69 1.91 2.01 4.03
CA ALA A 69 2.01 2.17 2.58
C ALA A 69 3.44 2.43 2.07
N THR A 70 4.39 2.81 2.94
CA THR A 70 5.76 3.17 2.54
C THR A 70 6.79 2.67 3.55
N ILE A 71 8.07 2.59 3.14
CA ILE A 71 9.17 2.23 4.04
C ILE A 71 9.40 3.30 5.11
N SER A 72 9.31 4.58 4.74
CA SER A 72 9.48 5.70 5.68
C SER A 72 8.47 5.65 6.84
N LEU A 73 7.23 5.23 6.57
CA LEU A 73 6.23 5.00 7.62
C LEU A 73 6.60 3.80 8.51
N GLN A 74 7.16 2.72 7.98
CA GLN A 74 7.64 1.60 8.81
C GLN A 74 8.75 2.04 9.75
N GLU A 75 9.71 2.82 9.24
CA GLU A 75 10.82 3.36 10.02
C GLU A 75 10.32 4.36 11.08
N GLN A 76 9.18 5.02 10.84
CA GLN A 76 8.52 5.80 11.88
C GLN A 76 8.04 4.90 13.02
N TYR A 77 7.36 3.79 12.72
CA TYR A 77 6.96 2.82 13.76
C TYR A 77 8.16 2.24 14.53
N GLU A 78 9.28 1.99 13.85
CA GLU A 78 10.52 1.52 14.48
C GLU A 78 11.11 2.53 15.47
N ARG A 79 11.08 3.83 15.13
CA ARG A 79 11.54 4.90 16.02
C ARG A 79 10.59 5.16 17.17
N ASP A 80 9.28 5.05 16.91
CA ASP A 80 8.22 5.45 17.83
C ASP A 80 7.90 4.37 18.89
N PHE A 81 8.17 3.09 18.59
CA PHE A 81 7.84 1.96 19.47
C PHE A 81 9.03 1.03 19.67
N ASP A 82 9.48 0.93 20.92
CA ASP A 82 10.49 -0.06 21.33
C ASP A 82 10.02 -1.48 20.99
N ASP A 83 10.93 -2.35 20.56
CA ASP A 83 10.71 -3.75 20.13
C ASP A 83 10.08 -3.98 18.74
N MET A 84 9.81 -2.91 17.99
CA MET A 84 9.30 -3.01 16.62
C MET A 84 10.38 -3.51 15.65
N VAL A 85 10.09 -4.60 14.93
CA VAL A 85 10.98 -5.12 13.87
C VAL A 85 10.45 -4.75 12.50
N VAL A 86 11.30 -4.12 11.66
CA VAL A 86 10.92 -3.70 10.31
C VAL A 86 11.14 -4.82 9.29
N PHE A 87 10.06 -5.24 8.65
CA PHE A 87 10.09 -6.22 7.58
C PHE A 87 10.16 -5.56 6.20
N LYS A 88 11.36 -5.56 5.61
CA LYS A 88 11.61 -5.10 4.23
C LYS A 88 11.80 -6.28 3.27
N GLY A 89 11.43 -6.09 2.00
CA GLY A 89 11.66 -7.08 0.95
C GLY A 89 13.13 -7.20 0.56
N ARG A 90 13.51 -8.33 -0.06
CA ARG A 90 14.89 -8.65 -0.49
C ARG A 90 15.63 -7.54 -1.26
N GLY A 91 14.91 -6.72 -2.03
CA GLY A 91 15.50 -5.63 -2.80
C GLY A 91 16.14 -4.53 -1.95
N ASN A 92 15.87 -4.51 -0.63
CA ASN A 92 16.42 -3.53 0.31
C ASN A 92 17.70 -4.01 1.01
N TYR A 93 18.24 -5.17 0.63
CA TYR A 93 19.41 -5.77 1.25
C TYR A 93 20.43 -6.16 0.19
N GLY A 94 21.71 -6.00 0.51
CA GLY A 94 22.81 -6.45 -0.34
C GLY A 94 22.93 -7.98 -0.35
N CYS A 95 23.53 -8.50 -1.42
CA CYS A 95 23.98 -9.88 -1.59
C CYS A 95 25.49 -9.89 -1.80
N GLU A 96 26.15 -11.03 -1.56
CA GLU A 96 27.61 -11.22 -1.68
C GLU A 96 28.24 -10.80 -3.02
N ASN A 97 27.46 -10.77 -4.10
CA ASN A 97 27.94 -10.43 -5.44
C ASN A 97 27.73 -8.95 -5.81
N GLY A 98 27.48 -8.07 -4.83
CA GLY A 98 27.24 -6.64 -5.06
C GLY A 98 25.88 -6.32 -5.68
N LEU A 99 25.00 -7.31 -5.84
CA LEU A 99 23.59 -7.12 -6.23
C LEU A 99 22.70 -7.08 -4.99
N SER A 100 21.42 -6.73 -5.16
CA SER A 100 20.44 -6.91 -4.09
C SER A 100 20.14 -8.39 -3.83
N ALA A 101 19.66 -8.73 -2.64
CA ALA A 101 19.22 -10.10 -2.31
C ALA A 101 18.01 -10.56 -3.16
N ALA A 102 17.38 -9.68 -3.94
CA ALA A 102 16.34 -10.01 -4.92
C ALA A 102 16.89 -10.43 -6.30
N GLU A 103 18.18 -10.18 -6.54
CA GLU A 103 18.85 -10.37 -7.83
C GLU A 103 20.16 -11.14 -7.72
N GLY A 104 20.68 -11.30 -6.50
CA GLY A 104 21.92 -11.99 -6.20
C GLY A 104 21.83 -13.51 -6.27
N VAL A 105 22.94 -14.15 -5.94
CA VAL A 105 23.18 -15.60 -6.12
C VAL A 105 22.16 -16.47 -5.38
N CYS A 106 21.61 -15.98 -4.27
CA CYS A 106 20.55 -16.66 -3.51
C CYS A 106 19.25 -16.88 -4.29
N MET A 107 19.02 -16.15 -5.38
CA MET A 107 17.84 -16.32 -6.23
C MET A 107 18.08 -17.24 -7.43
N SER A 108 19.34 -17.43 -7.84
CA SER A 108 19.71 -18.24 -9.01
C SER A 108 20.11 -19.67 -8.66
N ARG A 109 20.47 -19.94 -7.39
CA ARG A 109 20.84 -21.28 -6.92
C ARG A 109 19.81 -21.81 -5.92
N PRO A 110 18.98 -22.81 -6.28
CA PRO A 110 18.05 -23.44 -5.36
C PRO A 110 18.75 -23.97 -4.10
N GLY A 111 18.20 -23.69 -2.92
CA GLY A 111 18.73 -24.16 -1.63
C GLY A 111 19.90 -23.34 -1.06
N TYR A 112 20.52 -22.45 -1.85
CA TYR A 112 21.61 -21.60 -1.38
C TYR A 112 21.10 -20.38 -0.60
N ARG A 113 21.69 -20.13 0.58
CA ARG A 113 21.47 -18.92 1.38
C ARG A 113 22.79 -18.15 1.42
N CYS A 114 22.79 -16.94 0.89
CA CYS A 114 23.92 -16.03 1.04
C CYS A 114 23.95 -15.40 2.42
N ASP A 115 25.11 -14.88 2.80
CA ASP A 115 25.29 -14.06 4.00
C ASP A 115 24.76 -12.65 3.75
N SER A 116 23.44 -12.51 3.80
CA SER A 116 22.73 -11.25 3.62
C SER A 116 21.93 -10.92 4.87
N ASP A 117 21.96 -9.65 5.28
CA ASP A 117 21.16 -9.10 6.37
C ASP A 117 19.66 -9.36 6.20
N TYR A 118 19.20 -9.61 4.98
CA TYR A 118 17.84 -10.10 4.74
C TYR A 118 17.51 -11.34 5.57
N TYR A 119 18.43 -12.30 5.68
CA TYR A 119 18.20 -13.54 6.45
C TYR A 119 18.37 -13.34 7.96
N VAL A 120 19.07 -12.30 8.39
CA VAL A 120 19.10 -11.86 9.80
C VAL A 120 17.74 -11.29 10.16
N MET A 121 17.28 -10.27 9.42
CA MET A 121 15.96 -9.65 9.62
C MET A 121 14.83 -10.68 9.57
N ARG A 122 14.88 -11.67 8.66
CA ARG A 122 13.86 -12.72 8.58
C ARG A 122 13.74 -13.53 9.88
N ARG A 123 14.86 -13.84 10.54
CA ARG A 123 14.87 -14.53 11.83
C ARG A 123 14.33 -13.64 12.95
N GLU A 124 14.63 -12.34 12.90
CA GLU A 124 14.09 -11.37 13.86
C GLU A 124 12.57 -11.25 13.74
N VAL A 125 12.03 -11.14 12.52
CA VAL A 125 10.58 -11.09 12.26
C VAL A 125 9.84 -12.34 12.77
N GLU A 126 10.46 -13.52 12.67
CA GLU A 126 9.87 -14.77 13.16
C GLU A 126 9.69 -14.76 14.70
N GLN A 127 10.60 -14.10 15.41
CA GLN A 127 10.60 -14.02 16.88
C GLN A 127 9.91 -12.76 17.42
N ALA A 128 9.71 -11.75 16.57
CA ALA A 128 9.18 -10.46 16.95
C ALA A 128 7.73 -10.51 17.48
N ARG A 129 7.47 -9.73 18.54
CA ARG A 129 6.13 -9.42 19.03
C ARG A 129 5.44 -8.35 18.19
N ARG A 130 6.19 -7.39 17.65
CA ARG A 130 5.66 -6.30 16.82
C ARG A 130 6.45 -6.21 15.53
N VAL A 131 5.74 -6.19 14.41
CA VAL A 131 6.33 -6.16 13.07
C VAL A 131 5.72 -5.01 12.28
N ALA A 132 6.56 -4.14 11.73
CA ALA A 132 6.14 -3.14 10.75
C ALA A 132 6.52 -3.63 9.35
N ALA A 133 5.56 -3.72 8.43
CA ALA A 133 5.79 -4.11 7.05
C ALA A 133 5.08 -3.12 6.11
N ASN A 134 5.49 -3.08 4.83
CA ASN A 134 4.61 -2.50 3.81
C ASN A 134 3.63 -3.53 3.27
N TYR A 135 2.52 -3.05 2.74
CA TYR A 135 1.54 -3.91 2.08
C TYR A 135 2.15 -4.78 0.98
N ALA A 136 3.08 -4.24 0.17
CA ALA A 136 3.66 -4.98 -0.94
C ALA A 136 4.43 -6.23 -0.47
N VAL A 137 5.31 -6.10 0.53
CA VAL A 137 6.09 -7.25 1.03
C VAL A 137 5.18 -8.26 1.73
N TYR A 138 4.21 -7.78 2.52
CA TYR A 138 3.28 -8.65 3.24
C TYR A 138 2.39 -9.44 2.28
N LEU A 139 1.78 -8.80 1.28
CA LEU A 139 0.94 -9.46 0.29
C LEU A 139 1.74 -10.46 -0.56
N ASN A 140 2.96 -10.12 -0.97
CA ASN A 140 3.83 -11.07 -1.67
C ASN A 140 4.14 -12.31 -0.81
N HIS A 141 4.41 -12.12 0.48
CA HIS A 141 4.64 -13.23 1.40
C HIS A 141 3.39 -14.06 1.63
N LEU A 142 2.23 -13.44 1.72
CA LEU A 142 0.94 -14.11 1.91
C LEU A 142 0.55 -14.97 0.69
N PHE A 143 0.85 -14.52 -0.52
CA PHE A 143 0.39 -15.18 -1.75
C PHE A 143 1.40 -16.15 -2.36
N TYR A 144 2.69 -15.84 -2.28
CA TYR A 144 3.74 -16.58 -2.99
C TYR A 144 4.73 -17.28 -2.05
N SER A 145 4.61 -17.05 -0.75
CA SER A 145 5.39 -17.74 0.28
C SER A 145 4.44 -18.33 1.32
N ARG A 146 4.98 -19.08 2.27
CA ARG A 146 4.23 -19.39 3.50
C ARG A 146 4.45 -18.24 4.48
N LEU A 147 3.38 -17.77 5.09
CA LEU A 147 3.49 -17.03 6.34
C LEU A 147 3.84 -18.07 7.41
N ASP A 148 5.06 -17.99 7.94
CA ASP A 148 5.53 -18.93 8.96
C ASP A 148 4.75 -18.77 10.28
N ARG A 149 4.20 -17.56 10.49
CA ARG A 149 3.36 -17.23 11.64
C ARG A 149 2.19 -16.34 11.21
N LYS A 150 0.99 -16.72 11.65
CA LYS A 150 -0.22 -15.92 11.48
C LYS A 150 -0.28 -14.90 12.62
N PRO A 151 -0.30 -13.57 12.36
CA PRO A 151 -0.44 -12.58 13.41
C PRO A 151 -1.78 -12.70 14.13
N ASP A 152 -1.78 -12.38 15.43
CA ASP A 152 -3.02 -12.28 16.21
C ASP A 152 -3.77 -11.00 15.83
N LEU A 153 -3.04 -9.89 15.64
CA LEU A 153 -3.57 -8.62 15.16
C LEU A 153 -2.85 -8.14 13.90
N LEU A 154 -3.62 -7.84 12.86
CA LEU A 154 -3.15 -7.10 11.68
C LEU A 154 -3.72 -5.69 11.68
N VAL A 155 -2.85 -4.70 11.78
CA VAL A 155 -3.21 -3.28 11.68
C VAL A 155 -2.95 -2.82 10.26
N CYS A 156 -4.00 -2.51 9.50
CA CYS A 156 -3.91 -1.89 8.19
C CYS A 156 -3.94 -0.37 8.34
N ASP A 157 -2.75 0.24 8.43
CA ASP A 157 -2.61 1.69 8.52
C ASP A 157 -2.73 2.34 7.15
N GLU A 158 -3.22 3.57 7.14
CA GLU A 158 -3.69 4.26 5.93
C GLU A 158 -4.68 3.41 5.11
N GLY A 159 -5.66 2.84 5.82
CA GLY A 159 -6.67 1.93 5.28
C GLY A 159 -7.45 2.47 4.08
N HIS A 160 -7.52 3.79 3.90
CA HIS A 160 -8.10 4.42 2.70
C HIS A 160 -7.44 3.98 1.39
N ARG A 161 -6.18 3.51 1.45
CA ARG A 161 -5.40 3.03 0.31
C ARG A 161 -5.61 1.54 0.00
N LEU A 162 -6.31 0.79 0.85
CA LEU A 162 -6.43 -0.65 0.72
C LEU A 162 -7.00 -1.06 -0.63
N LEU A 163 -8.04 -0.37 -1.12
CA LEU A 163 -8.64 -0.68 -2.41
C LEU A 163 -7.60 -0.61 -3.53
N ASP A 164 -6.91 0.53 -3.66
CA ASP A 164 -5.89 0.73 -4.69
C ASP A 164 -4.73 -0.26 -4.57
N ILE A 165 -4.27 -0.52 -3.34
CA ILE A 165 -3.16 -1.44 -3.07
C ILE A 165 -3.51 -2.86 -3.48
N LEU A 166 -4.72 -3.31 -3.13
CA LEU A 166 -5.17 -4.67 -3.42
C LEU A 166 -5.50 -4.83 -4.92
N THR A 167 -6.11 -3.83 -5.55
CA THR A 167 -6.32 -3.80 -7.01
C THR A 167 -5.00 -3.84 -7.76
N GLN A 168 -4.01 -3.04 -7.33
CA GLN A 168 -2.68 -3.06 -7.92
C GLN A 168 -1.99 -4.43 -7.73
N PHE A 169 -2.16 -5.06 -6.57
CA PHE A 169 -1.58 -6.36 -6.29
C PHE A 169 -2.21 -7.49 -7.13
N GLU A 170 -3.52 -7.42 -7.38
CA GLU A 170 -4.23 -8.36 -8.25
C GLU A 170 -4.10 -8.03 -9.74
N THR A 171 -3.52 -6.88 -10.11
CA THR A 171 -3.31 -6.51 -11.51
C THR A 171 -2.41 -7.55 -12.18
N VAL A 172 -2.93 -8.17 -13.23
CA VAL A 172 -2.21 -9.11 -14.07
C VAL A 172 -1.57 -8.37 -15.22
N LYS A 173 -0.38 -8.82 -15.61
CA LYS A 173 0.38 -8.23 -16.70
C LYS A 173 0.96 -9.33 -17.59
N LEU A 174 0.96 -9.11 -18.90
CA LEU A 174 1.68 -9.92 -19.88
C LEU A 174 2.58 -9.02 -20.73
N ASP A 175 3.87 -9.32 -20.77
CA ASP A 175 4.89 -8.47 -21.37
C ASP A 175 5.53 -9.14 -22.59
N ALA A 176 5.25 -8.65 -23.79
CA ALA A 176 5.81 -9.18 -25.03
C ALA A 176 7.34 -8.99 -25.09
N GLY A 177 7.88 -7.96 -24.42
CA GLY A 177 9.31 -7.75 -24.26
C GLY A 177 9.99 -8.87 -23.49
N LEU A 178 9.30 -9.50 -22.53
CA LEU A 178 9.81 -10.67 -21.80
C LEU A 178 9.92 -11.90 -22.71
N CYS A 179 8.91 -12.14 -23.56
CA CYS A 179 8.94 -13.19 -24.57
C CYS A 179 10.12 -13.05 -25.53
N ARG A 180 10.36 -11.81 -26.02
CA ARG A 180 11.50 -11.50 -26.89
C ARG A 180 12.84 -11.66 -26.18
N LYS A 181 12.95 -11.24 -24.91
CA LYS A 181 14.15 -11.42 -24.08
C LYS A 181 14.51 -12.91 -23.90
N LEU A 182 13.51 -13.77 -23.76
CA LEU A 182 13.71 -15.22 -23.70
C LEU A 182 14.14 -15.82 -25.04
N LYS A 183 13.86 -15.13 -26.16
CA LYS A 183 14.02 -15.59 -27.55
C LYS A 183 13.21 -16.85 -27.87
N ALA A 184 12.12 -17.06 -27.13
CA ALA A 184 11.27 -18.24 -27.26
C ALA A 184 10.04 -17.99 -28.12
N TYR A 185 9.52 -16.75 -28.10
CA TYR A 185 8.31 -16.39 -28.83
C TYR A 185 8.44 -15.00 -29.45
N HIS A 186 8.00 -14.86 -30.69
CA HIS A 186 7.83 -13.57 -31.34
C HIS A 186 6.39 -13.11 -31.12
N VAL A 187 6.22 -12.11 -30.27
CA VAL A 187 4.91 -11.51 -29.96
C VAL A 187 5.07 -9.99 -30.06
N GLU A 188 4.20 -9.37 -30.83
CA GLU A 188 4.14 -7.90 -30.95
C GLU A 188 3.36 -7.30 -29.78
N GLY A 189 2.33 -7.99 -29.31
CA GLY A 189 1.49 -7.60 -28.19
C GLY A 189 0.18 -8.38 -28.16
N TRP A 190 -0.79 -7.88 -27.37
CA TRP A 190 -2.15 -8.41 -27.32
C TRP A 190 -3.17 -7.27 -27.40
N ASP A 191 -4.17 -7.43 -28.25
CA ASP A 191 -5.22 -6.43 -28.47
C ASP A 191 -6.33 -6.49 -27.42
N SER A 192 -6.45 -7.60 -26.70
CA SER A 192 -7.47 -7.80 -25.66
C SER A 192 -7.04 -8.82 -24.61
N LEU A 193 -7.71 -8.79 -23.45
CA LEU A 193 -7.54 -9.80 -22.40
C LEU A 193 -7.89 -11.21 -22.91
N GLU A 194 -8.92 -11.35 -23.75
CA GLU A 194 -9.31 -12.66 -24.30
C GLU A 194 -8.27 -13.23 -25.27
N ALA A 195 -7.67 -12.39 -26.11
CA ALA A 195 -6.55 -12.79 -26.95
C ALA A 195 -5.35 -13.23 -26.10
N ALA A 196 -5.06 -12.51 -25.02
CA ALA A 196 -3.99 -12.87 -24.09
C ALA A 196 -4.28 -14.17 -23.33
N LYS A 197 -5.54 -14.40 -22.90
CA LYS A 197 -5.98 -15.67 -22.27
C LYS A 197 -5.83 -16.84 -23.22
N ALA A 198 -6.23 -16.69 -24.48
CA ALA A 198 -6.06 -17.73 -25.50
C ALA A 198 -4.58 -18.10 -25.69
N TRP A 199 -3.71 -17.09 -25.85
CA TRP A 199 -2.27 -17.29 -25.96
C TRP A 199 -1.66 -17.93 -24.71
N ALA A 200 -2.07 -17.47 -23.52
CA ALA A 200 -1.63 -18.02 -22.24
C ALA A 200 -1.98 -19.51 -22.10
N ARG A 201 -3.21 -19.91 -22.47
CA ARG A 201 -3.63 -21.32 -22.48
C ARG A 201 -2.79 -22.18 -23.42
N GLU A 202 -2.50 -21.68 -24.62
CA GLU A 202 -1.72 -22.41 -25.61
C GLU A 202 -0.25 -22.60 -25.18
N LYS A 203 0.34 -21.59 -24.54
CA LYS A 203 1.79 -21.59 -24.25
C LYS A 203 2.15 -22.06 -22.86
N LYS A 204 1.20 -22.17 -21.92
CA LYS A 204 1.48 -22.48 -20.51
C LYS A 204 2.39 -23.68 -20.30
N ASP A 205 2.04 -24.83 -20.89
CA ASP A 205 2.78 -26.08 -20.65
C ASP A 205 4.20 -26.01 -21.21
N ASN A 206 4.36 -25.39 -22.39
CA ASN A 206 5.68 -25.16 -23.00
C ASN A 206 6.55 -24.23 -22.13
N VAL A 207 5.96 -23.15 -21.62
CA VAL A 207 6.66 -22.21 -20.72
C VAL A 207 7.00 -22.87 -19.39
N GLN A 208 6.12 -23.73 -18.87
CA GLN A 208 6.36 -24.49 -17.64
C GLN A 208 7.54 -25.47 -17.80
N GLY A 209 7.57 -26.25 -18.89
CA GLY A 209 8.68 -27.15 -19.20
C GLY A 209 9.99 -26.40 -19.33
N ALA A 210 10.02 -25.35 -20.15
CA ALA A 210 11.22 -24.52 -20.33
C ALA A 210 11.69 -23.86 -19.01
N MET A 211 10.77 -23.46 -18.13
CA MET A 211 11.09 -22.96 -16.80
C MET A 211 11.75 -24.03 -15.93
N GLN A 212 11.18 -25.24 -15.88
CA GLN A 212 11.73 -26.35 -15.10
C GLN A 212 13.13 -26.74 -15.59
N ASP A 213 13.31 -26.86 -16.91
CA ASP A 213 14.61 -27.16 -17.52
C ASP A 213 15.64 -26.07 -17.23
N ALA A 214 15.25 -24.80 -17.33
CA ALA A 214 16.13 -23.68 -17.01
C ALA A 214 16.56 -23.68 -15.53
N ILE A 215 15.67 -24.07 -14.61
CA ILE A 215 15.98 -24.18 -13.18
C ILE A 215 16.94 -25.35 -12.93
N ILE A 216 16.66 -26.54 -13.49
CA ILE A 216 17.47 -27.75 -13.31
C ILE A 216 18.90 -27.53 -13.83
N ASN A 217 19.03 -26.86 -14.97
CA ASN A 217 20.32 -26.62 -15.60
C ASN A 217 21.04 -25.35 -15.10
N GLY A 218 20.45 -24.60 -14.16
CA GLY A 218 21.03 -23.36 -13.64
C GLY A 218 21.20 -22.25 -14.69
N ASP A 219 20.30 -22.17 -15.67
CA ASP A 219 20.33 -21.14 -16.72
C ASP A 219 20.10 -19.74 -16.12
N LYS A 220 20.90 -18.76 -16.55
CA LYS A 220 20.73 -17.34 -16.24
C LYS A 220 19.34 -16.80 -16.59
N LYS A 221 18.62 -17.44 -17.54
CA LYS A 221 17.24 -17.10 -17.92
C LYS A 221 16.16 -17.72 -17.03
N ALA A 222 16.48 -18.61 -16.08
CA ALA A 222 15.48 -19.26 -15.22
C ALA A 222 14.52 -18.27 -14.54
N LYS A 223 15.05 -17.13 -14.07
CA LYS A 223 14.24 -16.05 -13.46
C LYS A 223 13.26 -15.43 -14.46
N ALA A 224 13.67 -15.23 -15.70
CA ALA A 224 12.82 -14.67 -16.75
C ALA A 224 11.72 -15.68 -17.18
N TRP A 225 12.06 -16.96 -17.24
CA TRP A 225 11.08 -18.04 -17.48
C TRP A 225 10.05 -18.12 -16.34
N ALA A 226 10.50 -18.10 -15.09
CA ALA A 226 9.61 -18.07 -13.93
C ALA A 226 8.72 -16.81 -13.87
N GLN A 227 9.24 -15.67 -14.33
CA GLN A 227 8.44 -14.46 -14.47
C GLN A 227 7.38 -14.61 -15.57
N LEU A 228 7.73 -15.15 -16.75
CA LEU A 228 6.77 -15.35 -17.84
C LEU A 228 5.69 -16.36 -17.45
N TYR A 229 6.06 -17.46 -16.78
CA TYR A 229 5.11 -18.45 -16.29
C TYR A 229 4.10 -17.84 -15.30
N ARG A 230 4.57 -16.97 -14.39
CA ARG A 230 3.69 -16.23 -13.47
C ARG A 230 2.75 -15.26 -14.19
N GLN A 231 3.24 -14.56 -15.21
CA GLN A 231 2.40 -13.68 -16.03
C GLN A 231 1.32 -14.47 -16.77
N ILE A 232 1.68 -15.59 -17.40
CA ILE A 232 0.74 -16.49 -18.09
C ILE A 232 -0.31 -17.04 -17.12
N THR A 233 0.12 -17.52 -15.96
CA THR A 233 -0.80 -18.05 -14.95
C THR A 233 -1.74 -16.96 -14.45
N GLY A 234 -1.24 -15.76 -14.16
CA GLY A 234 -2.06 -14.63 -13.76
C GLY A 234 -3.11 -14.26 -14.80
N ILE A 235 -2.73 -14.16 -16.08
CA ILE A 235 -3.66 -13.85 -17.18
C ILE A 235 -4.72 -14.94 -17.34
N GLN A 236 -4.33 -16.21 -17.25
CA GLN A 236 -5.27 -17.32 -17.35
C GLN A 236 -6.25 -17.34 -16.17
N ASP A 237 -5.77 -17.03 -14.97
CA ASP A 237 -6.57 -17.00 -13.73
C ASP A 237 -7.41 -15.72 -13.61
N ALA A 238 -7.26 -14.75 -14.52
CA ALA A 238 -8.02 -13.50 -14.51
C ALA A 238 -9.51 -13.79 -14.73
N GLY A 239 -10.33 -13.37 -13.77
CA GLY A 239 -11.78 -13.58 -13.76
C GLY A 239 -12.53 -12.80 -14.85
N GLU A 240 -13.86 -12.93 -14.83
CA GLU A 240 -14.76 -12.14 -15.68
C GLU A 240 -14.88 -10.69 -15.20
N ASP A 241 -14.58 -10.42 -13.94
CA ASP A 241 -14.60 -9.11 -13.30
C ASP A 241 -13.37 -8.25 -13.60
N TYR A 242 -12.46 -8.73 -14.45
CA TYR A 242 -11.24 -8.01 -14.83
C TYR A 242 -11.51 -7.02 -15.97
N ILE A 243 -10.99 -5.81 -15.82
CA ILE A 243 -11.04 -4.76 -16.82
C ILE A 243 -9.64 -4.55 -17.41
N THR A 244 -9.58 -4.43 -18.74
CA THR A 244 -8.32 -4.14 -19.44
C THR A 244 -7.93 -2.67 -19.21
N LEU A 245 -6.76 -2.45 -18.63
CA LEU A 245 -6.18 -1.14 -18.37
C LEU A 245 -5.26 -0.68 -19.52
N LYS A 246 -4.56 -1.63 -20.14
CA LYS A 246 -3.59 -1.38 -21.21
C LYS A 246 -3.53 -2.57 -22.17
N THR A 247 -3.36 -2.28 -23.47
CA THR A 247 -3.17 -3.25 -24.55
C THR A 247 -1.90 -2.95 -25.34
N GLY A 248 -1.56 -3.82 -26.30
CA GLY A 248 -0.36 -3.73 -27.13
C GLY A 248 0.80 -4.53 -26.53
N GLU A 249 2.00 -3.97 -26.57
CA GLU A 249 3.24 -4.66 -26.13
C GLU A 249 3.18 -5.16 -24.68
N VAL A 250 2.50 -4.39 -23.82
CA VAL A 250 2.23 -4.75 -22.44
C VAL A 250 0.73 -4.72 -22.24
N LEU A 251 0.16 -5.91 -22.04
CA LEU A 251 -1.22 -6.04 -21.61
C LEU A 251 -1.27 -5.96 -20.08
N GLU A 252 -2.15 -5.09 -19.56
CA GLU A 252 -2.46 -5.00 -18.13
C GLU A 252 -3.96 -5.07 -17.93
N ALA A 253 -4.40 -5.90 -16.99
CA ALA A 253 -5.79 -6.00 -16.57
C ALA A 253 -5.87 -6.10 -15.05
N ALA A 254 -6.90 -5.52 -14.45
CA ALA A 254 -7.10 -5.53 -13.01
C ALA A 254 -8.54 -5.90 -12.68
N PRO A 255 -8.82 -6.56 -11.54
CA PRO A 255 -10.18 -6.78 -11.12
C PRO A 255 -10.87 -5.45 -10.86
N LEU A 256 -12.16 -5.38 -11.17
CA LEU A 256 -12.99 -4.25 -10.75
C LEU A 256 -12.97 -4.13 -9.21
N TRP A 257 -13.06 -5.26 -8.51
CA TRP A 257 -13.04 -5.35 -7.05
C TRP A 257 -12.03 -6.40 -6.56
N PRO A 258 -11.04 -6.04 -5.73
CA PRO A 258 -9.97 -6.95 -5.33
C PRO A 258 -10.39 -7.86 -4.16
N ARG A 259 -11.51 -8.57 -4.32
CA ARG A 259 -12.14 -9.40 -3.27
C ARG A 259 -11.26 -10.60 -2.88
N LYS A 260 -10.46 -11.14 -3.81
CA LYS A 260 -9.58 -12.29 -3.55
C LYS A 260 -8.43 -11.91 -2.63
N ALA A 261 -7.78 -10.78 -2.90
CA ALA A 261 -6.73 -10.21 -2.08
C ALA A 261 -7.26 -9.69 -0.74
N ALA A 262 -8.40 -9.01 -0.74
CA ALA A 262 -9.08 -8.61 0.50
C ALA A 262 -9.37 -9.81 1.40
N LYS A 263 -10.04 -10.85 0.89
CA LYS A 263 -10.38 -12.06 1.64
C LYS A 263 -9.15 -12.76 2.22
N ARG A 264 -8.07 -12.88 1.44
CA ARG A 264 -6.82 -13.48 1.92
C ARG A 264 -6.11 -12.61 2.96
N LEU A 265 -6.05 -11.30 2.75
CA LEU A 265 -5.45 -10.36 3.69
C LEU A 265 -6.18 -10.38 5.04
N PHE A 266 -7.51 -10.27 5.03
CA PHE A 266 -8.27 -10.27 6.27
C PHE A 266 -8.38 -11.66 6.91
N GLY A 267 -8.18 -12.71 6.11
CA GLY A 267 -8.02 -14.08 6.58
C GLY A 267 -6.64 -14.39 7.18
N SER A 268 -5.63 -13.55 6.95
CA SER A 268 -4.25 -13.79 7.38
C SER A 268 -3.96 -13.38 8.83
N ALA A 269 -4.95 -12.91 9.57
CA ALA A 269 -4.85 -12.63 11.00
C ALA A 269 -6.05 -13.17 11.79
N ARG A 270 -5.93 -13.23 13.12
CA ARG A 270 -7.08 -13.57 14.00
C ARG A 270 -8.04 -12.38 14.09
N SER A 271 -7.49 -11.19 14.28
CA SER A 271 -8.22 -9.92 14.28
C SER A 271 -7.55 -8.91 13.34
N VAL A 272 -8.34 -8.01 12.76
CA VAL A 272 -7.90 -6.98 11.82
C VAL A 272 -8.40 -5.61 12.30
N LEU A 273 -7.52 -4.62 12.32
CA LEU A 273 -7.85 -3.23 12.55
C LEU A 273 -7.46 -2.42 11.31
N ILE A 274 -8.45 -1.99 10.53
CA ILE A 274 -8.25 -1.03 9.44
C ILE A 274 -8.38 0.36 10.03
N GLN A 275 -7.37 1.21 9.89
CA GLN A 275 -7.42 2.57 10.43
C GLN A 275 -7.02 3.61 9.39
N SER A 276 -7.73 4.74 9.39
CA SER A 276 -7.34 5.89 8.59
C SER A 276 -7.98 7.19 9.10
N ALA A 277 -7.51 8.33 8.60
CA ALA A 277 -8.17 9.61 8.81
C ALA A 277 -9.52 9.70 8.09
N THR A 278 -9.66 8.98 6.99
CA THR A 278 -10.85 9.02 6.12
C THR A 278 -11.12 7.63 5.57
N LEU A 279 -12.25 7.01 5.92
CA LEU A 279 -12.70 5.72 5.41
C LEU A 279 -14.04 5.84 4.66
N TYR A 280 -14.48 7.06 4.34
CA TYR A 280 -15.69 7.34 3.57
C TYR A 280 -16.96 6.73 4.19
N GLY A 281 -17.06 6.76 5.53
CA GLY A 281 -18.18 6.16 6.25
C GLY A 281 -18.17 4.63 6.30
N GLY A 282 -17.05 3.98 5.92
CA GLY A 282 -16.77 2.55 6.11
C GLY A 282 -17.50 1.60 5.15
N HIS A 283 -18.82 1.77 5.01
CA HIS A 283 -19.70 0.89 4.23
C HIS A 283 -19.28 0.76 2.76
N THR A 284 -19.00 1.87 2.09
CA THR A 284 -18.57 1.84 0.68
C THR A 284 -17.27 1.04 0.56
N LEU A 285 -16.26 1.33 1.38
CA LEU A 285 -15.00 0.58 1.36
C LEU A 285 -15.21 -0.91 1.66
N ALA A 286 -16.09 -1.23 2.62
CA ALA A 286 -16.43 -2.60 2.97
C ALA A 286 -17.06 -3.36 1.79
N ASP A 287 -17.99 -2.73 1.07
CA ASP A 287 -18.65 -3.32 -0.11
C ASP A 287 -17.64 -3.60 -1.24
N LEU A 288 -16.76 -2.64 -1.53
CA LEU A 288 -15.75 -2.79 -2.59
C LEU A 288 -14.71 -3.87 -2.25
N LEU A 289 -14.45 -4.11 -0.96
CA LEU A 289 -13.56 -5.16 -0.48
C LEU A 289 -14.28 -6.51 -0.26
N GLY A 290 -15.59 -6.57 -0.48
CA GLY A 290 -16.40 -7.79 -0.30
C GLY A 290 -16.59 -8.20 1.17
N LEU A 291 -16.61 -7.24 2.09
CA LEU A 291 -16.77 -7.47 3.54
C LEU A 291 -18.23 -7.51 3.99
N SER A 292 -19.16 -7.05 3.16
CA SER A 292 -20.60 -7.03 3.44
C SER A 292 -21.32 -8.36 3.15
N GLU A 293 -20.67 -9.30 2.47
CA GLU A 293 -21.19 -10.66 2.24
C GLU A 293 -20.71 -11.61 3.34
N PRO A 294 -21.59 -12.35 4.04
CA PRO A 294 -21.18 -13.23 5.15
C PRO A 294 -20.15 -14.26 4.69
N LEU A 295 -19.01 -14.34 5.41
CA LEU A 295 -18.01 -15.38 5.19
C LEU A 295 -18.58 -16.71 5.71
N CYS A 296 -19.06 -17.53 4.77
CA CYS A 296 -19.68 -18.85 4.97
C CYS A 296 -21.17 -18.80 5.30
N ALA A 297 -22.02 -18.94 4.28
CA ALA A 297 -23.30 -19.60 4.45
C ALA A 297 -23.01 -21.11 4.57
N GLU A 298 -22.65 -21.57 5.76
CA GLU A 298 -22.94 -22.96 6.10
C GLU A 298 -24.46 -23.08 6.21
N SER A 299 -24.99 -23.97 5.40
CA SER A 299 -26.39 -24.32 5.21
C SER A 299 -27.26 -24.21 6.47
N GLY A 300 -28.29 -23.38 6.38
CA GLY A 300 -29.56 -23.63 7.07
C GLY A 300 -29.72 -23.03 8.46
N SER A 301 -29.78 -21.70 8.57
CA SER A 301 -30.69 -21.09 9.54
C SER A 301 -31.13 -19.72 9.05
N SER A 302 -32.45 -19.60 8.90
CA SER A 302 -33.15 -18.41 8.48
C SER A 302 -33.35 -17.46 9.66
N PHE A 303 -33.30 -16.16 9.36
CA PHE A 303 -33.62 -15.01 10.21
C PHE A 303 -32.72 -14.73 11.43
N SER A 304 -31.70 -13.89 11.23
CA SER A 304 -31.11 -13.02 12.26
C SER A 304 -30.61 -11.71 11.63
N ASN A 305 -30.86 -10.58 12.31
CA ASN A 305 -30.58 -9.21 11.90
C ASN A 305 -29.07 -8.91 11.72
N SER A 306 -28.72 -8.23 10.62
CA SER A 306 -27.57 -7.32 10.46
C SER A 306 -26.18 -7.73 11.03
N HIS A 307 -25.66 -8.90 10.71
CA HIS A 307 -24.25 -9.22 11.01
C HIS A 307 -23.35 -8.92 9.80
N THR A 308 -22.94 -7.66 9.64
CA THR A 308 -21.81 -7.33 8.76
C THR A 308 -20.54 -7.98 9.31
N ASN A 309 -19.60 -8.42 8.45
CA ASN A 309 -18.34 -9.02 8.92
C ASN A 309 -17.35 -8.01 9.54
N TYR A 310 -17.80 -6.78 9.78
CA TYR A 310 -16.99 -5.68 10.29
C TYR A 310 -17.80 -4.78 11.23
N GLN A 311 -17.08 -4.11 12.12
CA GLN A 311 -17.60 -3.03 12.97
C GLN A 311 -16.92 -1.72 12.57
N PHE A 312 -17.69 -0.65 12.40
CA PHE A 312 -17.20 0.67 12.03
C PHE A 312 -17.26 1.64 13.20
N TYR A 313 -16.16 2.35 13.44
CA TYR A 313 -16.01 3.36 14.47
C TYR A 313 -15.55 4.66 13.80
N THR A 314 -16.25 5.75 14.07
CA THR A 314 -15.85 7.09 13.62
C THR A 314 -15.69 8.00 14.82
N VAL A 315 -14.69 8.87 14.72
CA VAL A 315 -14.29 9.76 15.79
C VAL A 315 -14.25 11.18 15.23
N PRO A 316 -14.98 12.15 15.82
CA PRO A 316 -14.92 13.53 15.38
C PRO A 316 -13.53 14.12 15.67
N SER A 317 -13.13 15.13 14.88
CA SER A 317 -11.90 15.88 15.15
C SER A 317 -11.95 16.51 16.55
N PRO A 318 -10.97 16.24 17.43
CA PRO A 318 -10.90 16.88 18.74
C PRO A 318 -10.35 18.31 18.67
N PHE A 319 -9.86 18.72 17.51
CA PHE A 319 -9.25 20.03 17.32
C PHE A 319 -10.27 21.04 16.84
N ASP A 320 -10.13 22.27 17.34
CA ASP A 320 -10.97 23.40 16.98
C ASP A 320 -10.80 23.79 15.51
N SER A 321 -11.90 23.68 14.75
CA SER A 321 -11.94 24.00 13.33
C SER A 321 -11.61 25.46 13.02
N ALA A 322 -11.78 26.38 13.98
CA ALA A 322 -11.40 27.78 13.82
C ALA A 322 -9.88 27.98 13.68
N ARG A 323 -9.06 27.00 14.11
CA ARG A 323 -7.59 27.07 14.01
C ARG A 323 -7.05 26.68 12.63
N TRP A 324 -7.89 26.21 11.72
CA TRP A 324 -7.48 25.75 10.38
C TRP A 324 -8.44 26.20 9.26
N PRO A 325 -8.73 27.50 9.13
CA PRO A 325 -9.76 27.95 8.21
C PRO A 325 -9.51 27.47 6.77
N THR A 326 -10.51 26.79 6.21
CA THR A 326 -10.49 26.34 4.81
C THR A 326 -11.20 27.38 3.96
N TYR A 327 -10.47 28.03 3.07
CA TYR A 327 -11.03 29.01 2.13
C TYR A 327 -11.20 28.40 0.74
N PHE A 328 -12.41 28.50 0.19
CA PHE A 328 -12.67 28.19 -1.20
C PHE A 328 -12.76 29.48 -2.02
N ARG A 329 -11.87 29.64 -3.01
CA ARG A 329 -11.88 30.76 -3.94
C ARG A 329 -12.13 30.23 -5.36
N PRO A 330 -13.37 30.33 -5.90
CA PRO A 330 -13.65 29.89 -7.26
C PRO A 330 -13.01 30.87 -8.25
N VAL A 331 -11.96 30.42 -8.95
CA VAL A 331 -11.31 31.22 -10.01
C VAL A 331 -11.77 30.73 -11.38
N VAL A 332 -11.49 29.46 -11.68
CA VAL A 332 -11.93 28.76 -12.89
C VAL A 332 -12.12 27.29 -12.55
N SER A 333 -13.11 26.63 -13.16
CA SER A 333 -13.27 25.17 -13.08
C SER A 333 -12.34 24.49 -14.08
N LEU A 334 -11.16 24.05 -13.61
CA LEU A 334 -10.16 23.45 -14.46
C LEU A 334 -10.50 21.99 -14.78
N ASN A 335 -10.47 21.64 -16.07
CA ASN A 335 -10.66 20.29 -16.59
C ASN A 335 -9.65 19.99 -17.73
N LYS A 336 -9.72 18.80 -18.32
CA LYS A 336 -8.79 18.37 -19.39
C LYS A 336 -8.84 19.28 -20.63
N GLY A 337 -9.99 19.89 -20.90
CA GLY A 337 -10.21 20.82 -22.01
C GLY A 337 -9.94 22.29 -21.68
N SER A 338 -9.47 22.62 -20.48
CA SER A 338 -9.25 24.01 -20.10
C SER A 338 -8.20 24.72 -20.95
N THR A 339 -8.55 25.94 -21.36
CA THR A 339 -7.75 26.79 -22.25
C THR A 339 -6.55 27.42 -21.55
N ASP A 340 -5.59 27.91 -22.31
CA ASP A 340 -4.42 28.60 -21.74
C ASP A 340 -4.80 29.91 -21.02
N GLU A 341 -5.88 30.59 -21.46
CA GLU A 341 -6.42 31.76 -20.77
C GLU A 341 -6.97 31.41 -19.39
N GLU A 342 -7.68 30.29 -19.26
CA GLU A 342 -8.17 29.78 -17.99
C GLU A 342 -7.04 29.41 -17.03
N TRP A 343 -6.00 28.74 -17.55
CA TRP A 343 -4.79 28.48 -16.78
C TRP A 343 -4.05 29.76 -16.39
N GLY A 344 -4.05 30.77 -17.27
CA GLY A 344 -3.49 32.10 -17.01
C GLY A 344 -4.16 32.78 -15.81
N ARG A 345 -5.50 32.78 -15.77
CA ARG A 345 -6.28 33.32 -14.64
C ARG A 345 -5.97 32.58 -13.32
N MET A 346 -5.87 31.26 -13.36
CA MET A 346 -5.46 30.48 -12.17
C MET A 346 -4.05 30.84 -11.73
N ALA A 347 -3.09 30.91 -12.66
CA ALA A 347 -1.70 31.24 -12.37
C ALA A 347 -1.54 32.64 -11.76
N GLU A 348 -2.38 33.61 -12.16
CA GLU A 348 -2.42 34.95 -11.58
C GLU A 348 -2.85 34.92 -10.11
N VAL A 349 -3.91 34.17 -9.79
CA VAL A 349 -4.39 34.05 -8.41
C VAL A 349 -3.37 33.33 -7.53
N VAL A 350 -2.76 32.24 -8.01
CA VAL A 350 -1.72 31.54 -7.25
C VAL A 350 -0.50 32.44 -7.03
N HIS A 351 -0.10 33.21 -8.04
CA HIS A 351 0.97 34.20 -7.89
C HIS A 351 0.64 35.27 -6.84
N ASP A 352 -0.59 35.81 -6.82
CA ASP A 352 -1.05 36.77 -5.80
C ASP A 352 -0.89 36.21 -4.38
N TYR A 353 -1.26 34.93 -4.15
CA TYR A 353 -1.04 34.28 -2.85
C TYR A 353 0.44 34.17 -2.49
N VAL A 354 1.29 33.70 -3.41
CA VAL A 354 2.74 33.56 -3.15
C VAL A 354 3.40 34.92 -2.90
N HIS A 355 2.92 35.96 -3.58
CA HIS A 355 3.41 37.32 -3.43
C HIS A 355 2.99 37.93 -2.09
N ARG A 356 1.70 37.86 -1.75
CA ARG A 356 1.13 38.47 -0.53
C ARG A 356 1.60 37.78 0.74
N TYR A 357 1.65 36.45 0.75
CA TYR A 357 2.05 35.67 1.91
C TYR A 357 3.55 35.36 1.87
N SER A 358 4.36 36.42 1.73
CA SER A 358 5.78 36.27 1.43
C SER A 358 6.64 35.71 2.56
N SER A 359 6.14 35.79 3.79
CA SER A 359 6.79 35.30 5.01
C SER A 359 6.32 33.90 5.42
N VAL A 360 5.36 33.30 4.70
CA VAL A 360 4.71 32.05 5.11
C VAL A 360 5.14 30.90 4.19
N LYS A 361 5.39 29.74 4.80
CA LYS A 361 5.64 28.50 4.05
C LYS A 361 4.31 27.88 3.63
N GLY A 362 4.25 27.33 2.43
CA GLY A 362 3.05 26.68 1.90
C GLY A 362 3.38 25.66 0.82
N VAL A 363 2.36 24.88 0.45
CA VAL A 363 2.46 23.85 -0.60
C VAL A 363 1.40 24.16 -1.65
N ILE A 364 1.80 24.17 -2.93
CA ILE A 364 0.88 24.24 -4.07
C ILE A 364 0.70 22.82 -4.59
N HIS A 365 -0.50 22.26 -4.40
CA HIS A 365 -0.85 20.94 -4.89
C HIS A 365 -1.58 21.04 -6.23
N VAL A 366 -1.15 20.26 -7.22
CA VAL A 366 -1.80 20.15 -8.55
C VAL A 366 -2.12 18.69 -8.85
N ALA A 367 -3.15 18.45 -9.66
CA ALA A 367 -3.61 17.09 -9.95
C ALA A 367 -2.63 16.31 -10.85
N ALA A 368 -1.85 16.98 -11.69
CA ALA A 368 -0.90 16.34 -12.59
C ALA A 368 0.39 17.15 -12.76
N ARG A 369 1.52 16.44 -12.96
CA ARG A 369 2.86 17.05 -13.06
C ARG A 369 2.98 18.10 -14.16
N ASN A 370 2.30 17.90 -15.29
CA ASN A 370 2.30 18.86 -16.40
C ASN A 370 1.60 20.18 -16.06
N GLN A 371 0.75 20.22 -15.03
CA GLN A 371 0.06 21.43 -14.58
C GLN A 371 0.98 22.37 -13.78
N VAL A 372 2.06 21.85 -13.19
CA VAL A 372 3.01 22.65 -12.38
C VAL A 372 3.52 23.85 -13.18
N ALA A 373 3.96 23.61 -14.43
CA ALA A 373 4.47 24.67 -15.30
C ALA A 373 3.40 25.73 -15.63
N ARG A 374 2.14 25.30 -15.79
CA ARG A 374 1.00 26.20 -16.09
C ARG A 374 0.68 27.11 -14.91
N VAL A 375 0.56 26.55 -13.71
CA VAL A 375 0.23 27.30 -12.49
C VAL A 375 1.39 28.23 -12.09
N CYS A 376 2.64 27.82 -12.33
CA CYS A 376 3.81 28.61 -11.95
C CYS A 376 4.23 29.66 -12.99
N ALA A 377 3.54 29.76 -14.14
CA ALA A 377 3.93 30.60 -15.26
C ALA A 377 4.11 32.08 -14.88
N ARG A 378 3.28 32.60 -13.95
CA ARG A 378 3.38 33.96 -13.42
C ARG A 378 4.45 34.11 -12.33
N ILE A 379 4.58 33.11 -11.46
CA ILE A 379 5.56 33.09 -10.36
C ILE A 379 6.99 33.19 -10.88
N ILE A 380 7.33 32.40 -11.90
CA ILE A 380 8.70 32.33 -12.47
C ILE A 380 9.11 33.66 -13.13
N ARG A 381 8.14 34.43 -13.63
CA ARG A 381 8.38 35.74 -14.26
C ARG A 381 8.48 36.89 -13.25
N CYS A 382 8.13 36.66 -11.98
CA CYS A 382 8.18 37.67 -10.94
C CYS A 382 9.54 37.63 -10.22
N SER A 383 10.29 38.74 -10.26
CA SER A 383 11.61 38.86 -9.61
C SER A 383 11.57 38.56 -8.11
N ASN A 384 10.48 38.93 -7.44
CA ASN A 384 10.30 38.77 -6.00
C ASN A 384 9.83 37.36 -5.59
N CYS A 385 9.25 36.58 -6.52
CA CYS A 385 8.66 35.27 -6.20
C CYS A 385 9.41 34.09 -6.81
N ARG A 386 10.16 34.28 -7.90
CA ARG A 386 10.80 33.19 -8.65
C ARG A 386 11.77 32.33 -7.83
N THR A 387 12.45 32.91 -6.85
CA THR A 387 13.40 32.19 -5.97
C THR A 387 12.73 31.57 -4.76
N ARG A 388 11.43 31.81 -4.55
CA ARG A 388 10.68 31.42 -3.35
C ARG A 388 9.86 30.16 -3.56
N CYS A 389 9.80 29.63 -4.78
CA CYS A 389 9.08 28.41 -5.11
C CYS A 389 10.08 27.30 -5.44
N LEU A 390 10.02 26.20 -4.69
CA LEU A 390 10.74 24.97 -5.01
C LEU A 390 9.92 24.19 -6.03
N LEU A 391 10.45 24.04 -7.24
CA LEU A 391 9.80 23.30 -8.33
C LEU A 391 10.40 21.90 -8.45
N PRO A 392 9.61 20.88 -8.80
CA PRO A 392 10.13 19.56 -9.12
C PRO A 392 11.12 19.65 -10.29
N SER A 393 12.41 19.42 -10.03
CA SER A 393 13.42 19.39 -11.08
C SER A 393 13.18 18.17 -12.00
N LYS A 394 13.57 18.28 -13.28
CA LYS A 394 13.77 17.11 -14.13
C LYS A 394 15.09 16.44 -13.73
N GLN A 395 15.21 15.94 -12.51
CA GLN A 395 16.29 14.99 -12.23
C GLN A 395 15.97 13.66 -12.95
N PRO A 396 16.94 13.03 -13.62
CA PRO A 396 16.80 11.63 -14.00
C PRO A 396 16.53 10.83 -12.73
N ARG A 397 15.82 9.69 -12.83
CA ARG A 397 15.57 8.78 -11.70
C ARG A 397 16.92 8.26 -11.16
N GLY A 398 17.57 9.04 -10.31
CA GLY A 398 18.72 8.72 -9.50
C GLY A 398 18.30 8.58 -8.05
N ASP A 399 19.12 7.86 -7.30
CA ASP A 399 18.84 7.29 -5.99
C ASP A 399 18.28 8.29 -4.97
N ARG A 400 17.32 7.84 -4.15
CA ARG A 400 16.55 8.67 -3.20
C ARG A 400 17.34 9.04 -1.94
N SER A 401 18.62 8.71 -1.88
CA SER A 401 19.47 8.84 -0.69
C SER A 401 20.01 10.25 -0.42
N GLU A 402 19.96 11.19 -1.37
CA GLU A 402 20.62 12.50 -1.22
C GLU A 402 19.71 13.65 -0.75
N LEU A 403 18.47 13.39 -0.33
CA LEU A 403 17.55 14.42 0.20
C LEU A 403 17.45 14.45 1.74
N LEU A 404 18.38 13.77 2.45
CA LEU A 404 18.45 13.74 3.91
C LEU A 404 19.82 14.19 4.45
N ALA A 405 20.40 15.23 3.86
CA ALA A 405 21.50 15.99 4.47
C ALA A 405 20.99 17.33 5.01
#